data_AF-Q6PV47-F1
#
_entry.id   AF-Q6PV47-F1
#
_cell.length_a   1.000
_cell.length_b   1.000
_cell.length_c   1.000
_cell.angle_alpha   90.00
_cell.angle_beta   90.00
_cell.angle_gamma   90.00
#
_symmetry.space_group_name_H-M   'P 1'
#
loop_
_entity.id
_entity.type
_entity.pdbx_description
1 polymer ?
#
loop_
_entity_poly.entity_id
_entity_poly.type
_entity_poly.pdbx_seq_one_letter_code
_entity_poly.pdbx_strand_id
1 'polypeptide(L)'
;MDLSVWGMYQHADVVVKAVMIGLVLLASVVTWSILFSKGMELYRARRRLHQEHMVLGSATNLNDALAQADDFAPESISGMLLREAENERQLSAGSSDNSGTKERASFRMERRVAAVSRQMGKGTGFLATIGAISPFVGLFGTVWGIMNSFIGI
;
A
#
# COMPACT_ATOMS: atom_id res chain seq x y z
N MET A 1 37.56 16.18 26.72
CA MET A 1 36.55 16.04 25.65
C MET A 1 35.61 14.95 26.06
N ASP A 2 34.39 15.28 26.47
CA ASP A 2 33.40 14.26 26.79
C ASP A 2 32.85 13.65 25.50
N LEU A 3 33.30 12.43 25.19
CA LEU A 3 32.84 11.63 24.05
C LEU A 3 31.47 10.97 24.30
N SER A 4 30.65 11.56 25.18
CA SER A 4 29.29 11.09 25.40
C SER A 4 28.43 11.44 24.17
N VAL A 5 27.39 10.64 23.90
CA VAL A 5 26.43 10.90 22.79
C VAL A 5 25.87 12.32 22.88
N TRP A 6 25.63 12.79 24.10
CA TRP A 6 25.16 14.15 24.36
C TRP A 6 26.23 15.21 24.06
N GLY A 7 27.48 14.99 24.48
CA GLY A 7 28.60 15.87 24.16
C GLY A 7 28.83 16.00 22.65
N MET A 8 28.84 14.87 21.93
CA MET A 8 28.96 14.86 20.47
C MET A 8 27.83 15.61 19.77
N TYR A 9 26.59 15.47 20.26
CA TYR A 9 25.46 16.24 19.72
C TYR A 9 25.63 17.73 19.97
N GLN A 10 26.06 18.16 21.16
CA GLN A 10 26.25 19.59 21.46
C GLN A 10 27.29 20.25 20.55
N HIS A 11 28.38 19.54 20.23
CA HIS A 11 29.44 20.00 19.34
C HIS A 11 29.06 20.02 17.85
N ALA A 12 27.93 19.41 17.45
CA ALA A 12 27.47 19.44 16.07
C ALA A 12 26.87 20.80 15.67
N ASP A 13 27.09 21.18 14.42
CA ASP A 13 26.53 22.39 13.81
C ASP A 13 24.99 22.33 13.74
N VAL A 14 24.33 23.49 13.73
CA VAL A 14 22.86 23.61 13.68
C VAL A 14 22.28 22.86 12.47
N VAL A 15 22.97 22.89 11.32
CA VAL A 15 22.53 22.16 10.12
C VAL A 15 22.57 20.64 10.33
N VAL A 16 23.62 20.13 10.98
CA VAL A 16 23.77 18.69 11.27
C VAL A 16 22.71 18.23 12.28
N LYS A 17 22.43 19.04 13.30
CA LYS A 17 21.37 18.79 14.27
C LYS A 17 19.99 18.73 13.60
N ALA A 18 19.71 19.63 12.66
CA ALA A 18 18.47 19.63 11.89
C ALA A 18 18.31 18.38 11.03
N VAL A 19 19.38 17.93 10.36
CA VAL A 19 19.39 16.68 9.57
C VAL A 19 19.13 15.46 10.47
N MET A 20 19.80 15.36 11.62
CA MET A 20 19.62 14.24 12.55
C MET A 20 18.19 14.18 13.10
N ILE A 21 17.65 15.31 13.57
CA ILE A 21 16.27 15.40 14.08
C ILE A 21 15.28 15.09 12.95
N GLY A 22 15.46 15.66 11.76
CA GLY A 22 14.57 15.44 10.62
C GLY A 22 14.49 13.96 10.20
N LEU A 23 15.62 13.28 10.12
CA LEU A 23 15.66 11.85 9.80
C LEU A 23 15.10 10.97 10.94
N VAL A 24 15.52 11.23 12.18
CA VAL A 24 15.15 10.38 13.32
C VAL A 24 13.71 10.58 13.76
N LEU A 25 13.20 11.81 13.78
CA LEU A 25 11.84 12.08 14.26
C LEU A 25 10.82 12.07 13.12
N LEU A 26 11.03 12.83 12.06
CA LEU A 26 9.99 12.98 11.03
C LEU A 26 9.94 11.78 10.09
N ALA A 27 11.09 11.38 9.52
CA ALA A 27 11.09 10.24 8.60
C ALA A 27 10.76 8.91 9.30
N SER A 28 11.25 8.69 10.52
CA SER A 28 10.95 7.48 11.29
C SER A 28 9.47 7.39 11.69
N VAL A 29 8.90 8.46 12.29
CA VAL A 29 7.50 8.46 12.74
C VAL A 29 6.55 8.29 11.56
N VAL A 30 6.82 8.97 10.44
CA VAL A 30 6.01 8.81 9.21
C VAL A 30 6.11 7.39 8.67
N THR A 31 7.32 6.82 8.61
CA THR A 31 7.54 5.44 8.13
C THR A 31 6.78 4.44 8.98
N TRP A 32 6.92 4.51 10.32
CA TRP A 32 6.22 3.61 11.23
C TRP A 32 4.70 3.80 11.19
N SER A 33 4.21 5.04 11.14
CA SER A 33 2.79 5.36 11.03
C SER A 33 2.18 4.72 9.77
N ILE A 34 2.82 4.90 8.61
CA ILE A 34 2.36 4.30 7.37
C ILE A 34 2.48 2.77 7.41
N LEU A 35 3.58 2.24 7.96
CA LEU A 35 3.79 0.78 8.08
C LEU A 35 2.67 0.12 8.89
N PHE A 36 2.33 0.67 10.06
CA PHE A 36 1.24 0.13 10.88
C PHE A 36 -0.13 0.31 10.22
N SER A 37 -0.39 1.49 9.66
CA SER A 37 -1.67 1.78 8.98
C SER A 37 -1.90 0.83 7.80
N LYS A 38 -0.94 0.75 6.87
CA LYS A 38 -1.02 -0.11 5.68
C LYS A 38 -0.91 -1.58 6.02
N GLY A 39 -0.08 -1.94 7.00
CA GLY A 39 0.03 -3.32 7.48
C GLY A 39 -1.31 -3.84 8.02
N MET A 40 -2.00 -3.03 8.82
CA MET A 40 -3.30 -3.40 9.37
C MET A 40 -4.41 -3.42 8.30
N GLU A 41 -4.43 -2.43 7.40
CA GLU A 41 -5.35 -2.39 6.25
C GLU A 41 -5.22 -3.65 5.38
N LEU A 42 -3.99 -3.98 4.98
CA LEU A 42 -3.70 -5.13 4.12
C LEU A 42 -3.98 -6.46 4.82
N TYR A 43 -3.65 -6.57 6.11
CA TYR A 43 -3.93 -7.75 6.89
C TYR A 43 -5.42 -8.03 7.00
N ARG A 44 -6.23 -6.99 7.31
CA ARG A 44 -7.70 -7.12 7.36
C ARG A 44 -8.29 -7.49 6.01
N ALA A 45 -7.86 -6.83 4.94
CA ALA A 45 -8.30 -7.13 3.58
C ALA A 45 -7.96 -8.57 3.17
N ARG A 46 -6.73 -9.03 3.44
CA ARG A 46 -6.30 -10.39 3.14
C ARG A 46 -7.07 -11.44 3.92
N ARG A 47 -7.26 -11.24 5.23
CA ARG A 47 -8.02 -12.17 6.08
C ARG A 47 -9.45 -12.30 5.60
N ARG A 48 -10.08 -11.18 5.25
CA ARG A 48 -11.43 -11.14 4.72
C ARG A 48 -11.55 -11.85 3.38
N LEU A 49 -10.66 -11.53 2.43
CA LEU A 49 -10.62 -12.20 1.12
C LEU A 49 -10.45 -13.72 1.25
N HIS A 50 -9.62 -14.17 2.19
CA HIS A 50 -9.43 -15.60 2.43
C HIS A 50 -10.72 -16.28 2.92
N GLN A 51 -11.46 -15.63 3.82
CA GLN A 51 -12.76 -16.14 4.30
C GLN A 51 -13.79 -16.19 3.18
N GLU A 52 -13.93 -15.10 2.42
CA GLU A 52 -14.85 -15.02 1.28
C GLU A 52 -14.52 -16.08 0.21
N HIS A 53 -13.23 -16.28 -0.09
CA HIS A 53 -12.78 -17.32 -1.02
C HIS A 53 -13.13 -18.73 -0.54
N MET A 54 -13.00 -19.02 0.75
CA MET A 54 -13.37 -20.33 1.31
C MET A 54 -14.88 -20.57 1.21
N VAL A 55 -15.71 -19.55 1.44
CA VAL A 55 -17.17 -19.62 1.29
C VAL A 55 -17.52 -19.88 -0.18
N LEU A 56 -16.99 -19.05 -1.09
CA LEU A 56 -17.24 -19.18 -2.52
C LEU A 56 -16.73 -20.51 -3.12
N GLY A 57 -15.69 -21.11 -2.54
CA GLY A 57 -15.20 -22.43 -2.96
C GLY A 57 -16.23 -23.56 -2.80
N SER A 58 -17.29 -23.35 -2.01
CA SER A 58 -18.41 -24.29 -1.87
C SER A 58 -19.55 -24.07 -2.86
N ALA A 59 -19.56 -22.96 -3.60
CA ALA A 59 -20.63 -22.63 -4.54
C ALA A 59 -20.53 -23.49 -5.81
N THR A 60 -21.66 -24.07 -6.22
CA THR A 60 -21.72 -24.94 -7.41
C THR A 60 -22.13 -24.21 -8.68
N ASN A 61 -22.79 -23.07 -8.54
CA ASN A 61 -23.26 -22.25 -9.64
C ASN A 61 -23.16 -20.75 -9.30
N LEU A 62 -23.32 -19.89 -10.31
CA LEU A 62 -23.18 -18.44 -10.14
C LEU A 62 -24.26 -17.85 -9.22
N ASN A 63 -25.48 -18.39 -9.23
CA ASN A 63 -26.56 -17.90 -8.38
C ASN A 63 -26.29 -18.23 -6.90
N ASP A 64 -25.75 -19.42 -6.60
CA ASP A 64 -25.29 -19.78 -5.25
C ASP A 64 -24.19 -18.84 -4.79
N ALA A 65 -23.23 -18.54 -5.66
CA ALA A 65 -22.13 -17.62 -5.35
C ALA A 65 -22.63 -16.19 -5.08
N LEU A 66 -23.63 -15.71 -5.85
CA LEU A 66 -24.26 -14.41 -5.64
C LEU A 66 -25.04 -14.37 -4.31
N ALA A 67 -25.80 -15.42 -3.99
CA ALA A 67 -26.52 -15.52 -2.73
C ALA A 67 -25.58 -15.53 -1.52
N GLN A 68 -24.46 -16.26 -1.61
CA GLN A 68 -23.41 -16.24 -0.58
C GLN A 68 -22.72 -14.88 -0.49
N ALA A 69 -22.60 -14.15 -1.60
CA ALA A 69 -21.99 -12.83 -1.65
C ALA A 69 -22.85 -11.71 -1.06
N ASP A 70 -24.16 -11.93 -0.86
CA ASP A 70 -25.03 -10.95 -0.19
C ASP A 70 -24.71 -10.83 1.31
N ASP A 71 -24.18 -11.88 1.92
CA ASP A 71 -23.67 -11.86 3.29
C ASP A 71 -22.30 -11.17 3.41
N PHE A 72 -21.65 -10.86 2.27
CA PHE A 72 -20.37 -10.16 2.30
C PHE A 72 -20.58 -8.66 2.54
N ALA A 73 -19.67 -8.05 3.30
CA ALA A 73 -19.76 -6.61 3.54
C ALA A 73 -19.71 -5.81 2.21
N PRO A 74 -20.31 -4.61 2.14
CA PRO A 74 -20.46 -3.85 0.89
C PRO A 74 -19.16 -3.57 0.14
N GLU A 75 -18.05 -3.47 0.87
CA GLU A 75 -16.71 -3.22 0.31
C GLU A 75 -15.94 -4.49 -0.07
N SER A 76 -16.62 -5.65 -0.14
CA SER A 76 -16.01 -6.91 -0.59
C SER A 76 -15.57 -6.79 -2.05
N ILE A 77 -14.32 -7.12 -2.32
CA ILE A 77 -13.81 -7.25 -3.69
C ILE A 77 -14.48 -8.46 -4.36
N SER A 78 -14.63 -9.58 -3.64
CA SER A 78 -15.25 -10.81 -4.14
C SER A 78 -16.71 -10.59 -4.57
N GLY A 79 -17.51 -9.94 -3.72
CA GLY A 79 -18.89 -9.60 -4.01
C GLY A 79 -19.03 -8.59 -5.14
N MET A 80 -18.14 -7.60 -5.21
CA MET A 80 -18.08 -6.64 -6.32
C MET A 80 -17.79 -7.32 -7.66
N LEU A 81 -16.86 -8.28 -7.70
CA LEU A 81 -16.55 -9.03 -8.92
C LEU A 81 -17.72 -9.91 -9.37
N LEU A 82 -18.39 -10.59 -8.43
CA LEU A 82 -19.56 -11.41 -8.74
C LEU A 82 -20.73 -10.59 -9.31
N ARG A 83 -21.00 -9.43 -8.71
CA ARG A 83 -22.02 -8.49 -9.21
C ARG A 83 -21.68 -7.97 -10.61
N GLU A 84 -20.40 -7.80 -10.92
CA GLU A 84 -19.97 -7.37 -12.25
C GLU A 84 -20.17 -8.48 -13.31
N ALA A 85 -19.87 -9.73 -12.96
CA ALA A 85 -20.17 -10.87 -13.82
C ALA A 85 -21.67 -11.04 -14.07
N GLU A 86 -22.50 -10.86 -13.03
CA GLU A 86 -23.95 -10.92 -13.16
C GLU A 86 -24.50 -9.78 -14.02
N ASN A 87 -23.96 -8.57 -13.87
CA ASN A 87 -24.34 -7.42 -14.71
C ASN A 87 -24.05 -7.71 -16.20
N GLU A 88 -22.85 -8.23 -16.51
CA GLU A 88 -22.50 -8.60 -17.88
C GLU A 88 -23.42 -9.71 -18.44
N ARG A 89 -23.80 -10.69 -17.60
CA ARG A 89 -24.74 -11.75 -17.96
C ARG A 89 -26.12 -11.19 -18.30
N GLN A 90 -26.62 -10.24 -17.52
CA GLN A 90 -27.91 -9.58 -17.77
C GLN A 90 -27.88 -8.72 -19.04
N LEU A 91 -26.82 -7.93 -19.24
CA LEU A 91 -26.64 -7.13 -20.45
C LEU A 91 -26.55 -7.99 -21.71
N SER A 92 -26.00 -9.20 -21.60
CA SER A 92 -25.82 -10.13 -22.71
C SER A 92 -26.96 -11.14 -22.85
N ALA A 93 -28.06 -11.02 -22.09
CA ALA A 93 -29.15 -11.99 -22.07
C ALA A 93 -29.86 -12.19 -23.42
N GLY A 94 -29.73 -11.24 -24.36
CA GLY A 94 -30.25 -11.33 -25.72
C GLY A 94 -29.20 -11.68 -26.79
N SER A 95 -27.94 -11.91 -26.41
CA SER A 95 -26.85 -12.26 -27.32
C SER A 95 -26.73 -13.77 -27.48
N SER A 96 -26.61 -14.26 -28.72
CA SER A 96 -26.29 -15.67 -28.99
C SER A 96 -24.80 -15.99 -28.81
N ASP A 97 -23.97 -14.97 -28.61
CA ASP A 97 -22.52 -15.10 -28.46
C ASP A 97 -22.10 -15.24 -26.99
N ASN A 98 -22.12 -16.48 -26.52
CA ASN A 98 -21.61 -16.84 -25.19
C ASN A 98 -20.09 -16.65 -25.06
N SER A 99 -19.33 -16.77 -26.15
CA SER A 99 -17.87 -16.57 -26.13
C SER A 99 -17.53 -15.10 -25.86
N GLY A 100 -18.11 -14.17 -26.62
CA GLY A 100 -17.89 -12.74 -26.41
C GLY A 100 -18.36 -12.27 -25.04
N THR A 101 -19.43 -12.86 -24.50
CA THR A 101 -19.91 -12.57 -23.13
C THR A 101 -18.90 -12.98 -22.07
N LYS A 102 -18.31 -14.18 -22.19
CA LYS A 102 -17.26 -14.65 -21.27
C LYS A 102 -16.01 -13.75 -21.34
N GLU A 103 -15.60 -13.38 -22.54
CA GLU A 103 -14.41 -12.54 -22.76
C GLU A 103 -14.60 -11.12 -22.20
N ARG A 104 -15.79 -10.53 -22.37
CA ARG A 104 -16.11 -9.24 -21.75
C ARG A 104 -16.15 -9.33 -20.22
N ALA A 105 -16.76 -10.39 -19.67
CA ALA A 105 -16.81 -10.60 -18.23
C ALA A 105 -15.41 -10.75 -17.62
N SER A 106 -14.54 -11.57 -18.22
CA SER A 106 -13.15 -11.74 -17.75
C SER A 106 -12.35 -10.45 -17.85
N PHE A 107 -12.45 -9.73 -18.97
CA PHE A 107 -11.76 -8.46 -19.16
C PHE A 107 -12.18 -7.41 -18.13
N ARG A 108 -13.48 -7.30 -17.83
CA ARG A 108 -13.99 -6.38 -16.80
C ARG A 108 -13.51 -6.75 -15.41
N MET A 109 -13.51 -8.04 -15.07
CA MET A 109 -12.96 -8.54 -13.80
C MET A 109 -11.47 -8.23 -13.66
N GLU A 110 -10.65 -8.54 -14.67
CA GLU A 110 -9.21 -8.24 -14.66
C GLU A 110 -8.93 -6.75 -14.49
N ARG A 111 -9.65 -5.90 -15.23
CA ARG A 111 -9.54 -4.44 -15.09
C ARG A 111 -9.89 -3.98 -13.69
N ARG A 112 -10.88 -4.59 -13.05
CA ARG A 112 -11.29 -4.24 -11.68
C ARG A 112 -10.24 -4.69 -10.66
N VAL A 113 -9.71 -5.89 -10.80
CA VAL A 113 -8.59 -6.40 -9.98
C VAL A 113 -7.38 -5.47 -10.09
N ALA A 114 -7.03 -5.03 -11.31
CA ALA A 114 -5.93 -4.08 -11.51
C ALA A 114 -6.19 -2.73 -10.84
N ALA A 115 -7.43 -2.22 -10.88
CA ALA A 115 -7.80 -0.97 -10.22
C ALA A 115 -7.68 -1.07 -8.70
N VAL A 116 -8.18 -2.15 -8.11
CA VAL A 116 -8.10 -2.42 -6.66
C VAL A 116 -6.64 -2.55 -6.23
N SER A 117 -5.82 -3.31 -6.96
CA SER A 117 -4.38 -3.46 -6.67
C SER A 117 -3.64 -2.11 -6.68
N ARG A 118 -3.95 -1.22 -7.63
CA ARG A 118 -3.39 0.14 -7.65
C ARG A 118 -3.82 0.97 -6.45
N GLN A 119 -5.08 0.84 -6.03
CA GLN A 119 -5.58 1.56 -4.87
C GLN A 119 -4.94 1.07 -3.57
N MET A 120 -4.74 -0.23 -3.42
CA MET A 120 -4.02 -0.83 -2.29
C MET A 120 -2.55 -0.42 -2.24
N GLY A 121 -1.93 -0.18 -3.41
CA GLY A 121 -0.57 0.37 -3.51
C GLY A 121 -0.44 1.85 -3.18
N LYS A 122 -1.53 2.60 -2.95
CA LYS A 122 -1.43 4.02 -2.56
C LYS A 122 -0.73 4.15 -1.20
N GLY A 123 0.26 5.04 -1.12
CA GLY A 123 1.02 5.32 0.09
C GLY A 123 2.34 4.54 0.21
N THR A 124 2.49 3.39 -0.45
CA THR A 124 3.78 2.66 -0.47
C THR A 124 4.85 3.42 -1.24
N GLY A 125 4.46 4.23 -2.22
CA GLY A 125 5.36 5.13 -2.94
C GLY A 125 6.07 6.14 -2.03
N PHE A 126 5.41 6.62 -0.97
CA PHE A 126 6.03 7.53 -0.01
C PHE A 126 7.16 6.84 0.78
N LEU A 127 6.96 5.58 1.18
CA LEU A 127 8.02 4.78 1.80
C LEU A 127 9.18 4.55 0.84
N ALA A 128 8.90 4.27 -0.43
CA ALA A 128 9.91 4.09 -1.45
C ALA A 128 10.74 5.38 -1.64
N THR A 129 10.09 6.54 -1.69
CA THR A 129 10.79 7.84 -1.78
C THR A 129 11.62 8.11 -0.53
N ILE A 130 11.06 7.95 0.67
CA ILE A 130 11.78 8.18 1.93
C ILE A 130 13.02 7.27 2.01
N GLY A 131 12.86 5.97 1.74
CA GLY A 131 13.98 5.02 1.74
C GLY A 131 15.05 5.31 0.68
N ALA A 132 14.65 5.87 -0.47
CA ALA A 132 15.59 6.23 -1.53
C ALA A 132 16.37 7.52 -1.21
N ILE A 133 15.73 8.54 -0.62
CA ILE A 133 16.37 9.83 -0.34
C ILE A 133 17.11 9.87 1.00
N SER A 134 16.74 9.03 1.97
CA SER A 134 17.32 9.06 3.32
C SER A 134 18.85 8.91 3.36
N PRO A 135 19.51 8.07 2.54
CA PRO A 135 20.97 7.97 2.54
C PRO A 135 21.65 9.26 2.06
N PHE A 136 21.06 9.95 1.08
CA PHE A 136 21.59 11.20 0.55
C PHE A 136 21.46 12.35 1.55
N VAL A 137 20.34 12.41 2.28
CA VAL A 137 20.15 13.39 3.35
C VAL A 137 21.17 13.17 4.47
N GLY A 138 21.47 11.92 4.83
CA GLY A 138 22.52 11.58 5.78
C GLY A 138 23.92 11.96 5.30
N LEU A 139 24.25 11.61 4.04
CA LEU A 139 25.52 11.97 3.41
C LEU A 139 25.74 13.49 3.38
N PHE A 140 24.70 14.26 3.03
CA PHE A 140 24.76 15.73 3.08
C PHE A 140 25.16 16.25 4.47
N GLY A 141 24.57 15.70 5.54
CA GLY A 141 24.94 16.07 6.91
C GLY A 141 26.42 15.79 7.22
N THR A 142 26.96 14.66 6.75
CA THR A 142 28.38 14.34 6.94
C THR A 142 29.32 15.27 6.16
N VAL A 143 29.00 15.59 4.90
CA VAL A 143 29.79 16.51 4.07
C VAL A 143 29.82 17.91 4.68
N TRP A 144 28.66 18.39 5.13
CA TRP A 144 28.56 19.69 5.80
C TRP A 144 29.38 19.76 7.09
N GLY A 145 29.29 18.73 7.94
CA GLY A 145 30.07 18.64 9.17
C GLY A 145 31.58 18.67 8.92
N ILE A 146 32.05 17.92 7.91
CA ILE A 146 33.46 17.94 7.50
C ILE A 146 33.87 19.33 6.99
N MET A 147 33.06 19.95 6.11
CA MET A 147 33.34 21.30 5.60
C MET A 147 33.48 22.33 6.71
N ASN A 148 32.57 22.34 7.68
CA ASN A 148 32.62 23.28 8.81
C ASN A 148 33.83 23.01 9.71
N SER A 149 34.24 21.74 9.84
CA SER A 149 35.45 21.38 10.57
C SER A 149 36.70 21.94 9.90
N PHE A 150 36.76 21.96 8.56
CA PHE A 150 37.85 22.58 7.79
C PHE A 150 37.84 24.11 7.80
N ILE A 151 36.69 24.75 7.97
CA ILE A 151 36.59 26.22 8.14
C ILE A 151 37.06 26.66 9.53
N GLY A 152 36.94 25.80 10.54
CA GLY A 152 37.34 26.08 11.92
C GLY A 152 38.82 25.87 12.25
N ILE A 153 39.63 25.36 11.30
CA ILE A 153 41.09 25.19 11.40
C ILE A 153 41.79 26.36 10.71
#